data_AF-A0A956YAS0-F1
#
_entry.id   AF-A0A956YAS0-F1
#
_cell.length_a   1.000
_cell.length_b   1.000
_cell.length_c   1.000
_cell.angle_alpha   90.00
_cell.angle_beta   90.00
_cell.angle_gamma   90.00
#
_symmetry.space_group_name_H-M   'P 1'
#
loop_
_entity.id
_entity.type
_entity.pdbx_description
1 polymer ?
#
loop_
_entity_poly.entity_id
_entity_poly.type
_entity_poly.pdbx_seq_one_letter_code
_entity_poly.pdbx_strand_id
1 'polypeptide(L)'
;MFKRLSFVTTLAILAALILIVPVLAQDAEPTVTPDVSSFGTGDLHISFWNGLTGSDGVTLNEMLAQFAEDNPEISLTTEIIPWNDLYAKLQAAFVAGSPPDVFMLHASEIPQFGSYGVLKDLSPWYVSGGGWFPDDDVSAITLSGMMYEGQLVGIPLDNHGRGLWINVDMFEAAGIDPDGEPPTTYEGWVELFQKLTLDANGNNAASPDFDPENVVQWGYAVNEWPRVNFLAALVQEGGSFVSEDGTTVTVNSPEGVAALQKAVDLVYEYHVSPPAAGFDSWNSFGAGTLAVVPTGTWFRNFAATTDVNSRAWPAPQFGAQPATWFGAHTWMVPVGLEGDKLAAVETLIQWVSENQVAWAASGQVPARLSA
;
A
#
# COMPACT_ATOMS: atom_id res chain seq x y z
N MET A 1 59.87 14.67 -55.59
CA MET A 1 60.65 15.56 -54.70
C MET A 1 60.52 17.01 -55.18
N PHE A 2 59.41 17.69 -54.89
CA PHE A 2 59.21 19.15 -55.06
C PHE A 2 58.06 19.54 -54.11
N LYS A 3 58.37 20.22 -53.01
CA LYS A 3 58.26 21.68 -52.76
C LYS A 3 56.83 22.15 -52.42
N ARG A 4 56.74 22.77 -51.24
CA ARG A 4 55.58 23.45 -50.62
C ARG A 4 55.17 24.75 -51.34
N LEU A 5 53.93 25.17 -51.02
CA LEU A 5 53.23 26.48 -51.13
C LEU A 5 52.01 26.36 -52.06
N SER A 6 50.81 26.89 -51.78
CA SER A 6 50.38 28.00 -50.92
C SER A 6 48.86 27.94 -50.65
N PHE A 7 48.42 28.66 -49.62
CA PHE A 7 47.08 29.25 -49.36
C PHE A 7 46.00 29.15 -50.45
N VAL A 8 44.75 28.85 -50.04
CA VAL A 8 43.53 29.69 -50.24
C VAL A 8 42.29 28.90 -49.79
N THR A 9 41.66 29.41 -48.73
CA THR A 9 40.22 29.56 -48.48
C THR A 9 39.26 28.40 -48.84
N THR A 10 38.65 27.76 -47.83
CA THR A 10 37.25 27.31 -47.92
C THR A 10 36.60 27.36 -46.53
N LEU A 11 35.54 28.15 -46.43
CA LEU A 11 34.66 28.32 -45.30
C LEU A 11 33.88 27.00 -45.08
N ALA A 12 34.10 26.31 -43.96
CA ALA A 12 33.29 25.15 -43.60
C ALA A 12 32.08 25.62 -42.77
N ILE A 13 30.92 25.75 -43.42
CA ILE A 13 29.63 25.82 -42.75
C ILE A 13 29.32 24.38 -42.29
N LEU A 14 29.50 24.12 -41.00
CA LEU A 14 29.08 22.88 -40.37
C LEU A 14 27.55 22.94 -40.17
N ALA A 15 26.79 22.46 -41.15
CA ALA A 15 25.37 22.19 -40.97
C ALA A 15 25.23 20.91 -40.14
N ALA A 16 25.11 21.06 -38.81
CA ALA A 16 24.66 19.98 -37.96
C ALA A 16 23.17 19.74 -38.25
N LEU A 17 22.86 18.66 -38.96
CA LEU A 17 21.51 18.11 -38.98
C LEU A 17 21.18 17.64 -37.56
N ILE A 18 20.44 18.47 -36.82
CA ILE A 18 19.70 18.00 -35.65
C ILE A 18 18.53 17.20 -36.20
N LEU A 19 18.65 15.86 -36.16
CA LEU A 19 17.51 14.97 -36.26
C LEU A 19 16.62 15.25 -35.06
N ILE A 20 15.57 16.05 -35.27
CA ILE A 20 14.45 16.16 -34.34
C ILE A 20 13.74 14.81 -34.43
N VAL A 21 14.10 13.89 -33.55
CA VAL A 21 13.23 12.75 -33.24
C VAL A 21 11.99 13.39 -32.62
N PRO A 22 10.78 13.21 -33.20
CA PRO A 22 9.59 13.62 -32.50
C PRO A 22 9.56 12.75 -31.25
N VAL A 23 9.76 13.37 -30.08
CA VAL A 23 9.27 12.80 -28.84
C VAL A 23 7.79 12.62 -29.09
N LEU A 24 7.37 11.36 -29.29
CA LEU A 24 5.96 11.01 -29.21
C LEU A 24 5.53 11.55 -27.85
N ALA A 25 4.72 12.61 -27.87
CA ALA A 25 4.07 13.09 -26.66
C ALA A 25 3.34 11.86 -26.12
N GLN A 26 3.87 11.30 -25.03
CA GLN A 26 3.15 10.35 -24.23
C GLN A 26 1.85 11.06 -23.88
N ASP A 27 0.73 10.56 -24.40
CA ASP A 27 -0.58 11.09 -24.04
C ASP A 27 -0.59 11.20 -22.52
N ALA A 28 -0.81 12.41 -22.00
CA ALA A 28 -0.87 12.63 -20.57
C ALA A 28 -1.90 11.64 -20.03
N GLU A 29 -1.49 10.78 -19.10
CA GLU A 29 -2.43 9.87 -18.47
C GLU A 29 -3.60 10.69 -17.92
N PRO A 30 -4.85 10.22 -18.08
CA PRO A 30 -6.01 10.95 -17.63
C PRO A 30 -5.83 11.30 -16.17
N THR A 31 -5.82 12.61 -15.86
CA THR A 31 -5.69 13.08 -14.49
C THR A 31 -6.87 12.53 -13.71
N VAL A 32 -6.60 11.68 -12.71
CA VAL A 32 -7.65 11.12 -11.86
C VAL A 32 -8.37 12.29 -11.19
N THR A 33 -9.66 12.42 -11.45
CA THR A 33 -10.48 13.45 -10.80
C THR A 33 -10.69 13.04 -9.35
N PRO A 34 -10.29 13.88 -8.37
CA PRO A 34 -10.53 13.58 -6.96
C PRO A 34 -12.02 13.37 -6.68
N ASP A 35 -12.35 12.44 -5.79
CA ASP A 35 -13.68 12.36 -5.20
C ASP A 35 -13.75 13.36 -4.04
N VAL A 36 -14.73 14.26 -4.07
CA VAL A 36 -14.82 15.40 -3.15
C VAL A 36 -16.13 15.32 -2.38
N SER A 37 -16.02 15.31 -1.06
CA SER A 37 -17.17 15.32 -0.14
C SER A 37 -17.03 16.43 0.89
N SER A 38 -18.15 17.03 1.30
CA SER A 38 -18.17 18.07 2.32
C SER A 38 -19.15 17.73 3.44
N PHE A 39 -18.77 18.06 4.68
CA PHE A 39 -19.53 17.75 5.89
C PHE A 39 -19.64 18.99 6.79
N GLY A 40 -20.79 19.14 7.45
CA GLY A 40 -21.07 20.29 8.32
C GLY A 40 -21.25 21.62 7.58
N THR A 41 -21.63 22.64 8.34
CA THR A 41 -21.82 24.02 7.85
C THR A 41 -21.16 25.07 8.73
N GLY A 42 -20.29 24.65 9.65
CA GLY A 42 -19.59 25.52 10.58
C GLY A 42 -18.62 26.48 9.90
N ASP A 43 -18.39 27.63 10.52
CA ASP A 43 -17.54 28.71 10.00
C ASP A 43 -16.05 28.32 10.02
N LEU A 44 -15.64 27.37 10.87
CA LEU A 44 -14.27 26.89 10.96
C LEU A 44 -14.05 25.74 9.97
N HIS A 45 -13.52 26.07 8.79
CA HIS A 45 -13.34 25.11 7.72
C HIS A 45 -11.99 24.39 7.75
N ILE A 46 -12.03 23.05 7.63
CA ILE A 46 -10.88 22.14 7.50
C ILE A 46 -10.87 21.52 6.09
N SER A 47 -9.76 21.64 5.37
CA SER A 47 -9.51 20.84 4.15
C SER A 47 -8.71 19.57 4.49
N PHE A 48 -9.16 18.41 4.02
CA PHE A 48 -8.55 17.11 4.32
C PHE A 48 -8.28 16.28 3.05
N TRP A 49 -7.03 15.91 2.78
CA TRP A 49 -6.69 15.03 1.65
C TRP A 49 -6.27 13.63 2.09
N ASN A 50 -6.79 12.58 1.45
CA ASN A 50 -6.43 11.19 1.75
C ASN A 50 -6.54 10.29 0.50
N GLY A 51 -6.07 9.04 0.62
CA GLY A 51 -6.17 8.04 -0.44
C GLY A 51 -7.04 6.83 -0.10
N LEU A 52 -7.91 6.97 0.90
CA LEU A 52 -8.84 5.92 1.31
C LEU A 52 -9.95 5.79 0.29
N THR A 53 -9.77 4.86 -0.63
CA THR A 53 -10.76 4.53 -1.65
C THR A 53 -11.59 3.33 -1.20
N GLY A 54 -12.62 2.99 -1.97
CA GLY A 54 -13.46 1.83 -1.69
C GLY A 54 -14.15 1.93 -0.34
N SER A 55 -14.19 0.83 0.40
CA SER A 55 -14.91 0.73 1.67
C SER A 55 -14.35 1.64 2.77
N ASP A 56 -13.04 1.80 2.81
CA ASP A 56 -12.39 2.53 3.90
C ASP A 56 -12.70 4.02 3.77
N GLY A 57 -12.78 4.52 2.53
CA GLY A 57 -13.28 5.85 2.24
C GLY A 57 -14.75 6.05 2.65
N VAL A 58 -15.61 5.04 2.43
CA VAL A 58 -17.01 5.08 2.88
C VAL A 58 -17.11 5.17 4.39
N THR A 59 -16.43 4.28 5.12
CA THR A 59 -16.42 4.29 6.59
C THR A 59 -15.85 5.61 7.13
N LEU A 60 -14.76 6.12 6.56
CA LEU A 60 -14.21 7.40 7.02
C LEU A 60 -15.21 8.55 6.76
N ASN A 61 -15.84 8.60 5.59
CA ASN A 61 -16.82 9.64 5.27
C ASN A 61 -18.04 9.60 6.22
N GLU A 62 -18.51 8.42 6.60
CA GLU A 62 -19.57 8.27 7.63
C GLU A 62 -19.09 8.81 8.99
N MET A 63 -17.85 8.50 9.39
CA MET A 63 -17.26 9.05 10.60
C MET A 63 -17.09 10.57 10.53
N LEU A 64 -16.66 11.13 9.41
CA LEU A 64 -16.53 12.58 9.20
C LEU A 64 -17.89 13.29 9.22
N ALA A 65 -18.94 12.65 8.71
CA ALA A 65 -20.30 13.15 8.82
C ALA A 65 -20.76 13.24 10.28
N GLN A 66 -20.56 12.17 11.06
CA GLN A 66 -20.91 12.17 12.48
C GLN A 66 -20.07 13.18 13.28
N PHE A 67 -18.77 13.29 13.00
CA PHE A 67 -17.91 14.31 13.59
C PHE A 67 -18.47 15.72 13.37
N ALA A 68 -18.91 16.04 12.15
CA ALA A 68 -19.46 17.35 11.82
C ALA A 68 -20.83 17.62 12.48
N GLU A 69 -21.61 16.58 12.77
CA GLU A 69 -22.84 16.70 13.58
C GLU A 69 -22.52 16.99 15.05
N ASP A 70 -21.49 16.33 15.59
CA ASP A 70 -21.06 16.48 16.98
C ASP A 70 -20.34 17.81 17.25
N ASN A 71 -19.75 18.41 16.20
CA ASN A 71 -18.95 19.65 16.25
C ASN A 71 -19.48 20.67 15.23
N PRO A 72 -20.69 21.24 15.45
CA PRO A 72 -21.41 22.05 14.45
C PRO A 72 -20.70 23.35 14.05
N GLU A 73 -19.71 23.81 14.80
CA GLU A 73 -18.86 24.94 14.50
C GLU A 73 -17.76 24.63 13.47
N ILE A 74 -17.50 23.36 13.20
CA ILE A 74 -16.50 22.88 12.24
C ILE A 74 -17.19 22.41 10.95
N SER A 75 -16.60 22.74 9.80
CA SER A 75 -16.95 22.12 8.52
C SER A 75 -15.72 21.51 7.87
N LEU A 76 -15.92 20.49 7.04
CA LEU A 76 -14.84 19.75 6.40
C LEU A 76 -15.10 19.61 4.91
N THR A 77 -14.03 19.72 4.11
CA THR A 77 -14.01 19.22 2.74
C THR A 77 -12.92 18.17 2.65
N THR A 78 -13.29 16.96 2.24
CA THR A 78 -12.35 15.88 1.97
C THR A 78 -12.16 15.65 0.48
N GLU A 79 -10.92 15.41 0.07
CA GLU A 79 -10.58 14.96 -1.29
C GLU A 79 -9.90 13.60 -1.21
N ILE A 80 -10.52 12.59 -1.82
CA ILE A 80 -9.98 11.24 -1.96
C ILE A 80 -9.26 11.14 -3.30
N ILE A 81 -7.97 10.79 -3.25
CA ILE A 81 -7.05 10.80 -4.38
C ILE A 81 -6.22 9.51 -4.33
N PRO A 82 -6.06 8.75 -5.42
CA PRO A 82 -5.20 7.57 -5.42
C PRO A 82 -3.82 7.87 -4.85
N TRP A 83 -3.28 6.98 -4.00
CA TRP A 83 -2.11 7.26 -3.18
C TRP A 83 -0.91 7.86 -3.91
N ASN A 84 -0.55 7.34 -5.09
CA ASN A 84 0.57 7.87 -5.86
C ASN A 84 0.32 9.31 -6.33
N ASP A 85 -0.91 9.62 -6.76
CA ASP A 85 -1.32 10.95 -7.19
C ASP A 85 -1.42 11.89 -5.98
N LEU A 86 -1.89 11.40 -4.83
CA LEU A 86 -1.93 12.15 -3.58
C LEU A 86 -0.53 12.60 -3.17
N TYR A 87 0.46 11.71 -3.19
CA TYR A 87 1.83 12.06 -2.80
C TYR A 87 2.44 13.11 -3.73
N ALA A 88 2.26 12.96 -5.04
CA ALA A 88 2.70 13.94 -6.02
C ALA A 88 1.98 15.30 -5.82
N LYS A 89 0.67 15.28 -5.55
CA LYS A 89 -0.12 16.50 -5.28
C LYS A 89 0.32 17.19 -3.98
N LEU A 90 0.56 16.44 -2.91
CA LEU A 90 1.06 16.98 -1.64
C LEU A 90 2.43 17.63 -1.81
N GLN A 91 3.37 16.98 -2.51
CA GLN A 91 4.68 17.57 -2.83
C GLN A 91 4.52 18.92 -3.56
N ALA A 92 3.69 18.96 -4.60
CA ALA A 92 3.41 20.19 -5.34
C ALA A 92 2.74 21.27 -4.47
N ALA A 93 1.79 20.89 -3.62
CA ALA A 93 1.07 21.79 -2.73
C ALA A 93 1.98 22.42 -1.65
N PHE A 94 2.92 21.64 -1.10
CA PHE A 94 3.94 22.15 -0.18
C PHE A 94 4.87 23.15 -0.86
N VAL A 95 5.33 22.86 -2.09
CA VAL A 95 6.14 23.79 -2.87
C VAL A 95 5.37 25.08 -3.20
N ALA A 96 4.07 24.97 -3.48
CA ALA A 96 3.18 26.10 -3.74
C ALA A 96 2.81 26.91 -2.49
N GLY A 97 3.10 26.40 -1.28
CA GLY A 97 2.71 27.03 -0.02
C GLY A 97 1.21 26.94 0.28
N SER A 98 0.52 25.97 -0.31
CA SER A 98 -0.93 25.75 -0.13
C SER A 98 -1.28 24.28 0.13
N PRO A 99 -0.67 23.62 1.14
CA PRO A 99 -1.08 22.27 1.54
C PRO A 99 -2.49 22.28 2.17
N PRO A 100 -3.16 21.12 2.25
CA PRO A 100 -4.39 21.01 3.04
C PRO A 100 -4.10 21.20 4.53
N ASP A 101 -5.10 21.61 5.30
CA ASP A 101 -5.02 21.73 6.77
C ASP A 101 -4.64 20.40 7.45
N VAL A 102 -5.14 19.27 6.95
CA VAL A 102 -4.77 17.92 7.41
C VAL A 102 -4.67 16.98 6.21
N PHE A 103 -3.80 15.98 6.28
CA PHE A 103 -3.67 15.00 5.21
C PHE A 103 -3.29 13.64 5.75
N MET A 104 -3.49 12.60 4.94
CA MET A 104 -3.04 11.26 5.25
C MET A 104 -1.83 10.85 4.42
N LEU A 105 -0.92 10.13 5.07
CA LEU A 105 0.15 9.39 4.44
C LEU A 105 0.04 7.92 4.85
N HIS A 106 0.66 7.03 4.07
CA HIS A 106 1.11 5.78 4.64
C HIS A 106 2.37 6.05 5.48
N ALA A 107 2.57 5.32 6.57
CA ALA A 107 3.76 5.44 7.42
C ALA A 107 5.09 5.34 6.63
N SER A 108 5.12 4.59 5.53
CA SER A 108 6.30 4.46 4.66
C SER A 108 6.74 5.77 3.99
N GLU A 109 5.86 6.76 3.88
CA GLU A 109 6.15 8.06 3.26
C GLU A 109 6.66 9.10 4.27
N ILE A 110 6.51 8.83 5.58
CA ILE A 110 6.90 9.78 6.64
C ILE A 110 8.38 10.18 6.52
N PRO A 111 9.35 9.28 6.28
CA PRO A 111 10.74 9.69 6.09
C PRO A 111 10.95 10.68 4.94
N GLN A 112 10.24 10.49 3.83
CA GLN A 112 10.34 11.36 2.67
C GLN A 112 9.75 12.75 2.95
N PHE A 113 8.53 12.83 3.47
CA PHE A 113 7.90 14.12 3.80
C PHE A 113 8.57 14.80 4.99
N GLY A 114 9.06 14.04 5.96
CA GLY A 114 9.89 14.54 7.07
C GLY A 114 11.14 15.24 6.57
N SER A 115 11.82 14.67 5.57
CA SER A 115 13.02 15.28 4.97
C SER A 115 12.77 16.62 4.27
N TYR A 116 11.51 16.90 3.90
CA TYR A 116 11.11 18.21 3.35
C TYR A 116 10.89 19.26 4.43
N GLY A 117 10.87 18.87 5.72
CA GLY A 117 10.62 19.77 6.85
C GLY A 117 9.18 20.29 6.91
N VAL A 118 8.23 19.56 6.32
CA VAL A 118 6.84 20.02 6.16
C VAL A 118 5.87 19.44 7.20
N LEU A 119 6.31 18.47 8.00
CA LEU A 119 5.48 17.79 8.99
C LEU A 119 5.56 18.50 10.34
N LYS A 120 4.42 18.72 11.00
CA LYS A 120 4.36 19.37 12.31
C LYS A 120 4.84 18.41 13.40
N ASP A 121 5.59 18.93 14.37
CA ASP A 121 5.90 18.22 15.60
C ASP A 121 4.65 18.16 16.49
N LEU A 122 4.07 16.96 16.58
CA LEU A 122 2.87 16.66 17.36
C LEU A 122 3.23 16.21 18.79
N SER A 123 4.51 16.08 19.14
CA SER A 123 4.94 15.67 20.48
C SER A 123 4.38 16.58 21.59
N PRO A 124 4.36 17.92 21.47
CA PRO A 124 3.77 18.79 22.50
C PRO A 124 2.29 18.53 22.72
N TRP A 125 1.55 18.31 21.64
CA TRP A 125 0.12 18.02 21.71
C TRP A 125 -0.14 16.63 22.29
N TYR A 126 0.64 15.63 21.88
CA TYR A 126 0.62 14.27 22.44
C TYR A 126 0.80 14.26 23.97
N VAL A 127 1.75 15.04 24.48
CA VAL A 127 2.08 15.11 25.92
C VAL A 127 1.08 15.97 26.72
N SER A 128 0.63 17.11 26.17
CA SER A 128 -0.18 18.09 26.91
C SER A 128 -1.68 17.80 26.90
N GLY A 129 -2.19 17.03 25.93
CA GLY A 129 -3.61 16.73 25.74
C GLY A 129 -4.20 15.69 26.69
N GLY A 130 -3.47 15.22 27.71
CA GLY A 130 -3.96 14.16 28.61
C GLY A 130 -3.94 12.76 27.99
N GLY A 131 -3.09 12.54 26.97
CA GLY A 131 -2.87 11.25 26.37
C GLY A 131 -4.04 10.83 25.48
N TRP A 132 -3.93 11.17 24.20
CA TRP A 132 -4.76 10.59 23.13
C TRP A 132 -4.78 9.08 23.13
N PHE A 133 -3.74 8.53 23.72
CA PHE A 133 -3.60 7.18 24.17
C PHE A 133 -3.20 7.29 25.64
N PRO A 134 -3.78 6.50 26.57
CA PRO A 134 -2.99 6.02 27.70
C PRO A 134 -1.60 5.62 27.17
N ASP A 135 -0.52 5.89 27.91
CA ASP A 135 0.87 5.75 27.40
C ASP A 135 1.19 4.37 26.74
N ASP A 136 0.33 3.36 26.95
CA ASP A 136 0.44 2.00 26.44
C ASP A 136 -0.70 1.55 25.48
N ASP A 137 -1.59 2.43 25.01
CA ASP A 137 -2.76 2.06 24.18
C ASP A 137 -2.45 2.02 22.67
N VAL A 138 -1.22 2.31 22.25
CA VAL A 138 -0.74 2.07 20.88
C VAL A 138 0.54 1.25 20.96
N SER A 139 0.69 0.28 20.06
CA SER A 139 1.90 -0.54 20.04
C SER A 139 3.14 0.31 19.80
N ALA A 140 4.25 -0.03 20.47
CA ALA A 140 5.53 0.67 20.30
C ALA A 140 6.03 0.64 18.85
N ILE A 141 5.72 -0.43 18.11
CA ILE A 141 6.06 -0.56 16.69
C ILE A 141 5.28 0.46 15.85
N THR A 142 3.97 0.58 16.06
CA THR A 142 3.13 1.56 15.37
C THR A 142 3.61 2.97 15.67
N LEU A 143 3.84 3.33 16.94
CA LEU A 143 4.34 4.64 17.33
C LEU A 143 5.72 4.92 16.72
N SER A 144 6.62 3.94 16.67
CA SER A 144 7.95 4.13 16.07
C SER A 144 7.86 4.53 14.59
N GLY A 145 6.85 4.02 13.86
CA GLY A 145 6.60 4.36 12.47
C GLY A 145 6.12 5.80 12.27
N MET A 146 5.67 6.48 13.32
CA MET A 146 5.22 7.87 13.29
C MET A 146 6.33 8.88 13.60
N MET A 147 7.52 8.40 13.94
CA MET A 147 8.64 9.23 14.37
C MET A 147 9.49 9.66 13.17
N TYR A 148 9.93 10.92 13.17
CA TYR A 148 10.96 11.42 12.27
C TYR A 148 11.95 12.29 13.06
N GLU A 149 13.24 11.97 12.99
CA GLU A 149 14.31 12.70 13.71
C GLU A 149 14.02 12.94 15.22
N GLY A 150 13.34 11.99 15.87
CA GLY A 150 13.00 12.04 17.30
C GLY A 150 11.73 12.83 17.63
N GLN A 151 11.02 13.36 16.63
CA GLN A 151 9.73 14.02 16.78
C GLN A 151 8.59 13.08 16.37
N LEU A 152 7.48 13.10 17.11
CA LEU A 152 6.24 12.48 16.68
C LEU A 152 5.59 13.38 15.63
N VAL A 153 5.54 12.94 14.38
CA VAL A 153 5.07 13.77 13.25
C VAL A 153 3.77 13.29 12.61
N GLY A 154 3.26 12.14 13.05
CA GLY A 154 1.98 11.59 12.61
C GLY A 154 1.22 10.90 13.73
N ILE A 155 -0.09 10.77 13.57
CA ILE A 155 -0.96 9.98 14.46
C ILE A 155 -1.52 8.80 13.69
N PRO A 156 -1.34 7.56 14.17
CA PRO A 156 -1.82 6.38 13.45
C PRO A 156 -3.36 6.29 13.57
N LEU A 157 -4.03 6.12 12.44
CA LEU A 157 -5.46 5.78 12.38
C LEU A 157 -5.66 4.27 12.57
N ASP A 158 -4.81 3.47 11.91
CA ASP A 158 -4.87 2.02 11.94
C ASP A 158 -3.49 1.39 11.79
N ASN A 159 -3.49 0.07 11.89
CA ASN A 159 -2.48 -0.79 11.31
C ASN A 159 -3.17 -1.70 10.30
N HIS A 160 -2.50 -1.95 9.18
CA HIS A 160 -3.01 -2.85 8.16
C HIS A 160 -1.90 -3.77 7.66
N GLY A 161 -2.20 -5.06 7.72
CA GLY A 161 -1.25 -6.12 7.43
C GLY A 161 -1.61 -6.87 6.17
N ARG A 162 -0.58 -7.46 5.55
CA ARG A 162 -0.75 -8.49 4.54
C ARG A 162 -0.95 -9.85 5.20
N GLY A 163 -1.91 -10.59 4.68
CA GLY A 163 -2.14 -12.00 4.97
C GLY A 163 -2.47 -12.72 3.67
N LEU A 164 -3.38 -13.67 3.77
CA LEU A 164 -4.04 -14.31 2.64
C LEU A 164 -5.55 -14.16 2.80
N TRP A 165 -6.27 -14.17 1.68
CA TRP A 165 -7.67 -14.54 1.66
C TRP A 165 -7.82 -15.82 0.87
N ILE A 166 -8.60 -16.76 1.41
CA ILE A 166 -8.80 -18.08 0.82
C ILE A 166 -10.24 -18.31 0.42
N ASN A 167 -10.44 -19.07 -0.64
CA ASN A 167 -11.71 -19.69 -0.99
C ASN A 167 -11.82 -21.03 -0.24
N VAL A 168 -12.68 -21.06 0.78
CA VAL A 168 -12.84 -22.21 1.68
C VAL A 168 -13.34 -23.44 0.93
N ASP A 169 -14.28 -23.27 -0.01
CA ASP A 169 -14.86 -24.38 -0.76
C ASP A 169 -13.80 -25.06 -1.66
N MET A 170 -12.87 -24.29 -2.23
CA MET A 170 -11.74 -24.83 -3.00
C MET A 170 -10.75 -25.60 -2.13
N PHE A 171 -10.52 -25.13 -0.89
CA PHE A 171 -9.69 -25.84 0.07
C PHE A 171 -10.29 -27.20 0.43
N GLU A 172 -11.58 -27.22 0.78
CA GLU A 172 -12.30 -28.44 1.12
C GLU A 172 -12.36 -29.42 -0.06
N ALA A 173 -12.60 -28.93 -1.28
CA ALA A 173 -12.59 -29.73 -2.50
C ALA A 173 -11.22 -30.37 -2.79
N ALA A 174 -10.13 -29.69 -2.43
CA ALA A 174 -8.77 -30.22 -2.52
C ALA A 174 -8.38 -31.11 -1.31
N GLY A 175 -9.28 -31.32 -0.35
CA GLY A 175 -9.03 -32.08 0.88
C GLY A 175 -8.09 -31.37 1.86
N ILE A 176 -8.05 -30.05 1.83
CA ILE A 176 -7.25 -29.19 2.71
C ILE A 176 -8.18 -28.61 3.78
N ASP A 177 -7.79 -28.77 5.05
CA ASP A 177 -8.52 -28.18 6.17
C ASP A 177 -8.19 -26.67 6.28
N PRO A 178 -9.16 -25.76 6.07
CA PRO A 178 -8.93 -24.32 6.16
C PRO A 178 -8.67 -23.83 7.60
N ASP A 179 -8.99 -24.63 8.62
CA ASP A 179 -8.66 -24.37 10.03
C ASP A 179 -7.32 -25.02 10.45
N GLY A 180 -6.68 -25.76 9.53
CA GLY A 180 -5.37 -26.35 9.75
C GLY A 180 -4.25 -25.33 9.84
N GLU A 181 -3.12 -25.77 10.39
CA GLU A 181 -1.89 -24.96 10.45
C GLU A 181 -1.37 -24.70 9.02
N PRO A 182 -1.06 -23.45 8.67
CA PRO A 182 -0.51 -23.13 7.36
C PRO A 182 0.89 -23.74 7.20
N PRO A 183 1.33 -24.02 5.96
CA PRO A 183 2.71 -24.45 5.72
C PRO A 183 3.72 -23.44 6.26
N THR A 184 4.84 -23.94 6.79
CA THR A 184 5.93 -23.11 7.33
C THR A 184 7.19 -23.12 6.45
N THR A 185 7.13 -23.80 5.30
CA THR A 185 8.20 -23.86 4.30
C THR A 185 7.68 -23.52 2.91
N TYR A 186 8.57 -23.00 2.07
CA TYR A 186 8.25 -22.70 0.67
C TYR A 186 7.70 -23.92 -0.07
N GLU A 187 8.33 -25.08 0.09
CA GLU A 187 7.92 -26.32 -0.58
C GLU A 187 6.51 -26.75 -0.14
N GLY A 188 6.18 -26.59 1.15
CA GLY A 188 4.84 -26.89 1.64
C GLY A 188 3.78 -25.94 1.08
N TRP A 189 4.12 -24.66 0.86
CA TRP A 189 3.27 -23.71 0.16
C TRP A 189 3.11 -24.07 -1.32
N VAL A 190 4.19 -24.45 -2.01
CA VAL A 190 4.13 -24.93 -3.40
C VAL A 190 3.20 -26.13 -3.52
N GLU A 191 3.34 -27.14 -2.65
CA GLU A 191 2.46 -28.32 -2.63
C GLU A 191 0.98 -27.94 -2.41
N LEU A 192 0.72 -27.00 -1.50
CA LEU A 192 -0.62 -26.49 -1.25
C LEU A 192 -1.20 -25.80 -2.49
N PHE A 193 -0.44 -24.89 -3.11
CA PHE A 193 -0.88 -24.16 -4.30
C PHE A 193 -1.04 -25.10 -5.50
N GLN A 194 -0.22 -26.15 -5.61
CA GLN A 194 -0.36 -27.14 -6.67
C GLN A 194 -1.66 -27.92 -6.57
N LYS A 195 -2.09 -28.30 -5.34
CA LYS A 195 -3.38 -28.96 -5.11
C LYS A 195 -4.58 -28.06 -5.48
N LEU A 196 -4.42 -26.75 -5.30
CA LEU A 196 -5.46 -25.75 -5.54
C LEU A 196 -5.47 -25.23 -6.98
N THR A 197 -4.45 -25.51 -7.78
CA THR A 197 -4.38 -25.10 -9.18
C THR A 197 -4.92 -26.23 -10.05
N LEU A 198 -5.95 -25.97 -10.86
CA LEU A 198 -6.60 -26.98 -11.71
C LEU A 198 -6.61 -26.56 -13.18
N ASP A 199 -6.30 -27.49 -14.06
CA ASP A 199 -6.53 -27.36 -15.50
C ASP A 199 -7.98 -27.66 -15.89
N ALA A 200 -8.32 -27.39 -17.15
CA ALA A 200 -9.66 -27.64 -17.70
C ALA A 200 -10.09 -29.11 -17.68
N ASN A 201 -9.17 -30.05 -17.49
CA ASN A 201 -9.44 -31.48 -17.37
C ASN A 201 -9.61 -31.92 -15.91
N GLY A 202 -9.42 -31.02 -14.95
CA GLY A 202 -9.49 -31.29 -13.51
C GLY A 202 -8.20 -31.88 -12.93
N ASN A 203 -7.10 -31.87 -13.67
CA ASN A 203 -5.79 -32.24 -13.12
C ASN A 203 -5.23 -31.07 -12.31
N ASN A 204 -4.64 -31.40 -11.17
CA ASN A 204 -3.94 -30.40 -10.37
C ASN A 204 -2.50 -30.19 -10.84
N ALA A 205 -1.84 -29.11 -10.45
CA ALA A 205 -0.49 -28.76 -10.93
C ALA A 205 0.64 -29.68 -10.42
N ALA A 206 0.34 -30.66 -9.55
CA ALA A 206 1.27 -31.74 -9.21
C ALA A 206 1.10 -32.99 -10.10
N SER A 207 0.04 -33.04 -10.92
CA SER A 207 -0.22 -34.15 -11.84
C SER A 207 0.76 -34.13 -13.01
N PRO A 208 1.27 -35.31 -13.45
CA PRO A 208 2.04 -35.40 -14.69
C PRO A 208 1.21 -35.08 -15.94
N ASP A 209 -0.12 -35.13 -15.84
CA ASP A 209 -1.07 -34.84 -16.93
C ASP A 209 -1.60 -33.40 -16.89
N PHE A 210 -1.05 -32.54 -16.01
CA PHE A 210 -1.44 -31.14 -15.90
C PHE A 210 -1.12 -30.35 -17.18
N ASP A 211 -2.10 -29.59 -17.67
CA ASP A 211 -1.93 -28.68 -18.80
C ASP A 211 -1.79 -27.21 -18.33
N PRO A 212 -0.56 -26.67 -18.22
CA PRO A 212 -0.34 -25.30 -17.77
C PRO A 212 -0.86 -24.23 -18.73
N GLU A 213 -1.18 -24.58 -19.98
CA GLU A 213 -1.73 -23.63 -20.96
C GLU A 213 -3.25 -23.49 -20.84
N ASN A 214 -3.92 -24.39 -20.11
CA ASN A 214 -5.37 -24.45 -19.97
C ASN A 214 -5.83 -24.47 -18.50
N VAL A 215 -5.17 -23.67 -17.66
CA VAL A 215 -5.55 -23.48 -16.24
C VAL A 215 -6.89 -22.76 -16.13
N VAL A 216 -7.81 -23.31 -15.32
CA VAL A 216 -9.15 -22.73 -15.06
C VAL A 216 -9.34 -22.30 -13.61
N GLN A 217 -8.50 -22.79 -12.71
CA GLN A 217 -8.45 -22.38 -11.31
C GLN A 217 -6.99 -22.19 -10.91
N TRP A 218 -6.63 -21.01 -10.41
CA TRP A 218 -5.29 -20.72 -9.91
C TRP A 218 -5.21 -20.95 -8.41
N GLY A 219 -4.11 -21.54 -7.95
CA GLY A 219 -3.86 -21.80 -6.53
C GLY A 219 -3.43 -20.54 -5.76
N TYR A 220 -2.71 -19.62 -6.40
CA TYR A 220 -2.17 -18.42 -5.79
C TYR A 220 -2.04 -17.27 -6.81
N ALA A 221 -1.99 -16.01 -6.36
CA ALA A 221 -1.78 -14.85 -7.23
C ALA A 221 -0.62 -13.98 -6.76
N VAL A 222 0.61 -14.35 -7.13
CA VAL A 222 1.82 -13.61 -6.71
C VAL A 222 1.86 -12.17 -7.26
N ASN A 223 1.14 -11.93 -8.35
CA ASN A 223 1.01 -10.65 -9.02
C ASN A 223 0.19 -9.63 -8.22
N GLU A 224 -0.50 -10.04 -7.15
CA GLU A 224 -1.25 -9.12 -6.29
C GLU A 224 -0.29 -8.23 -5.48
N TRP A 225 -0.08 -7.01 -6.01
CA TRP A 225 0.77 -5.97 -5.46
C TRP A 225 2.18 -6.52 -5.09
N PRO A 226 2.95 -6.94 -6.11
CA PRO A 226 4.07 -7.88 -6.00
C PRO A 226 5.28 -7.28 -5.30
N ARG A 227 5.43 -5.94 -5.35
CA ARG A 227 6.49 -5.21 -4.63
C ARG A 227 6.48 -5.54 -3.14
N VAL A 228 5.30 -5.55 -2.53
CA VAL A 228 5.15 -5.75 -1.08
C VAL A 228 5.32 -7.23 -0.72
N ASN A 229 4.80 -8.14 -1.55
CA ASN A 229 5.05 -9.59 -1.39
C ASN A 229 6.54 -9.89 -1.44
N PHE A 230 7.26 -9.26 -2.37
CA PHE A 230 8.71 -9.38 -2.47
C PHE A 230 9.42 -8.83 -1.22
N LEU A 231 9.02 -7.67 -0.68
CA LEU A 231 9.61 -7.13 0.55
C LEU A 231 9.42 -8.08 1.74
N ALA A 232 8.25 -8.70 1.88
CA ALA A 232 8.02 -9.71 2.90
C ALA A 232 8.97 -10.90 2.71
N ALA A 233 9.00 -11.50 1.51
CA ALA A 233 9.88 -12.63 1.20
C ALA A 233 11.37 -12.29 1.43
N LEU A 234 11.82 -11.10 1.05
CA LEU A 234 13.18 -10.62 1.28
C LEU A 234 13.56 -10.66 2.77
N VAL A 235 12.66 -10.18 3.65
CA VAL A 235 12.88 -10.22 5.09
C VAL A 235 12.85 -11.66 5.62
N GLN A 236 12.00 -12.53 5.07
CA GLN A 236 11.98 -13.95 5.44
C GLN A 236 13.28 -14.68 5.05
N GLU A 237 13.97 -14.23 4.00
CA GLU A 237 15.33 -14.70 3.63
C GLU A 237 16.45 -14.05 4.46
N GLY A 238 16.11 -13.11 5.36
CA GLY A 238 17.09 -12.37 6.18
C GLY A 238 17.73 -11.19 5.47
N GLY A 239 17.20 -10.80 4.30
CA GLY A 239 17.63 -9.61 3.56
C GLY A 239 16.91 -8.33 4.00
N SER A 240 17.36 -7.20 3.47
CA SER A 240 16.74 -5.88 3.66
C SER A 240 16.77 -5.10 2.34
N PHE A 241 15.81 -4.19 2.16
CA PHE A 241 15.75 -3.33 0.98
C PHE A 241 16.80 -2.20 1.02
N VAL A 242 17.07 -1.68 2.23
CA VAL A 242 18.08 -0.65 2.51
C VAL A 242 18.94 -1.05 3.71
N SER A 243 20.15 -0.50 3.80
CA SER A 243 21.00 -0.61 4.98
C SER A 243 20.33 -0.04 6.24
N GLU A 244 20.79 -0.44 7.42
CA GLU A 244 20.25 0.02 8.72
C GLU A 244 20.27 1.54 8.88
N ASP A 245 21.26 2.22 8.29
CA ASP A 245 21.37 3.69 8.27
C ASP A 245 20.51 4.36 7.17
N GLY A 246 19.80 3.57 6.35
CA GLY A 246 18.95 4.04 5.27
C GLY A 246 19.69 4.63 4.05
N THR A 247 21.02 4.56 3.99
CA THR A 247 21.81 5.28 2.96
C THR A 247 22.17 4.46 1.74
N THR A 248 22.11 3.12 1.83
CA THR A 248 22.54 2.20 0.77
C THR A 248 21.40 1.25 0.41
N VAL A 249 21.12 1.09 -0.88
CA VAL A 249 20.19 0.07 -1.37
C VAL A 249 20.86 -1.30 -1.30
N THR A 250 20.26 -2.24 -0.57
CA THR A 250 20.83 -3.57 -0.29
C THR A 250 20.08 -4.71 -0.97
N VAL A 251 19.00 -4.41 -1.70
CA VAL A 251 18.10 -5.40 -2.30
C VAL A 251 18.78 -6.38 -3.28
N ASN A 252 19.86 -5.97 -3.94
CA ASN A 252 20.61 -6.85 -4.84
C ASN A 252 21.63 -7.68 -4.06
N SER A 253 21.12 -8.66 -3.31
CA SER A 253 21.89 -9.59 -2.48
C SER A 253 21.49 -11.05 -2.79
N PRO A 254 22.23 -12.05 -2.30
CA PRO A 254 21.82 -13.45 -2.40
C PRO A 254 20.41 -13.71 -1.86
N GLU A 255 20.05 -13.05 -0.75
CA GLU A 255 18.72 -13.12 -0.13
C GLU A 255 17.65 -12.50 -1.03
N GLY A 256 17.93 -11.36 -1.65
CA GLY A 256 17.00 -10.73 -2.60
C GLY A 256 16.81 -11.54 -3.88
N VAL A 257 17.87 -12.17 -4.40
CA VAL A 257 17.76 -13.11 -5.52
C VAL A 257 16.92 -14.32 -5.12
N ALA A 258 17.14 -14.90 -3.94
CA ALA A 258 16.37 -16.04 -3.45
C ALA A 258 14.87 -15.70 -3.29
N ALA A 259 14.56 -14.55 -2.69
CA ALA A 259 13.19 -14.08 -2.51
C ALA A 259 12.47 -13.86 -3.85
N LEU A 260 13.14 -13.24 -4.83
CA LEU A 260 12.55 -13.02 -6.16
C LEU A 260 12.39 -14.35 -6.92
N GLN A 261 13.37 -15.24 -6.84
CA GLN A 261 13.33 -16.53 -7.54
C GLN A 261 12.12 -17.36 -7.11
N LYS A 262 11.78 -17.38 -5.82
CA LYS A 262 10.55 -18.05 -5.33
C LYS A 262 9.28 -17.52 -6.01
N ALA A 263 9.15 -16.20 -6.15
CA ALA A 263 8.01 -15.62 -6.87
C ALA A 263 8.00 -16.00 -8.36
N VAL A 264 9.18 -16.07 -8.99
CA VAL A 264 9.35 -16.48 -10.40
C VAL A 264 8.97 -17.95 -10.58
N ASP A 265 9.41 -18.84 -9.70
CA ASP A 265 9.17 -20.28 -9.80
C ASP A 265 7.68 -20.61 -9.65
N LEU A 266 6.94 -19.90 -8.77
CA LEU A 266 5.49 -20.06 -8.66
C LEU A 266 4.75 -19.82 -9.99
N VAL A 267 5.28 -18.95 -10.85
CA VAL A 267 4.69 -18.63 -12.16
C VAL A 267 5.20 -19.59 -13.25
N TYR A 268 6.50 -19.78 -13.32
CA TYR A 268 7.15 -20.38 -14.50
C TYR A 268 7.65 -21.82 -14.32
N GLU A 269 7.86 -22.27 -13.08
CA GLU A 269 8.28 -23.65 -12.79
C GLU A 269 7.09 -24.48 -12.32
N TYR A 270 6.37 -23.98 -11.32
CA TYR A 270 5.26 -24.70 -10.70
C TYR A 270 3.91 -24.42 -11.35
N HIS A 271 3.80 -23.34 -12.13
CA HIS A 271 2.57 -22.95 -12.82
C HIS A 271 1.35 -22.89 -11.88
N VAL A 272 1.54 -22.38 -10.66
CA VAL A 272 0.48 -22.24 -9.64
C VAL A 272 0.01 -20.81 -9.45
N SER A 273 0.65 -19.87 -10.13
CA SER A 273 0.28 -18.46 -10.18
C SER A 273 0.16 -17.98 -11.63
N PRO A 274 -0.81 -17.11 -11.92
CA PRO A 274 -0.95 -16.52 -13.24
C PRO A 274 0.27 -15.63 -13.57
N PRO A 275 0.48 -15.32 -14.86
CA PRO A 275 1.51 -14.37 -15.29
C PRO A 275 1.38 -13.02 -14.59
N ALA A 276 2.51 -12.32 -14.47
CA ALA A 276 2.61 -11.08 -13.69
C ALA A 276 1.78 -9.90 -14.24
N ALA A 277 1.33 -9.94 -15.49
CA ALA A 277 0.59 -8.85 -16.14
C ALA A 277 -0.77 -9.32 -16.65
N GLY A 278 -1.76 -8.43 -16.57
CA GLY A 278 -3.09 -8.65 -17.15
C GLY A 278 -4.01 -9.57 -16.35
N PHE A 279 -3.63 -9.94 -15.12
CA PHE A 279 -4.45 -10.75 -14.23
C PHE A 279 -5.03 -9.90 -13.09
N ASP A 280 -6.35 -9.81 -13.02
CA ASP A 280 -7.08 -9.17 -11.93
C ASP A 280 -7.39 -10.20 -10.85
N SER A 281 -6.59 -10.19 -9.79
CA SER A 281 -6.67 -11.15 -8.69
C SER A 281 -7.96 -11.02 -7.88
N TRP A 282 -8.49 -9.80 -7.70
CA TRP A 282 -9.70 -9.55 -6.92
C TRP A 282 -10.93 -10.06 -7.66
N ASN A 283 -11.07 -9.69 -8.94
CA ASN A 283 -12.18 -10.16 -9.75
C ASN A 283 -12.10 -11.68 -9.97
N SER A 284 -10.91 -12.25 -10.16
CA SER A 284 -10.75 -13.71 -10.28
C SER A 284 -11.10 -14.45 -8.99
N PHE A 285 -10.75 -13.88 -7.83
CA PHE A 285 -11.18 -14.42 -6.54
C PHE A 285 -12.71 -14.39 -6.43
N GLY A 286 -13.34 -13.23 -6.66
CA GLY A 286 -14.79 -13.07 -6.57
C GLY A 286 -15.58 -13.89 -7.60
N ALA A 287 -14.98 -14.21 -8.75
CA ALA A 287 -15.53 -15.10 -9.76
C ALA A 287 -15.35 -16.60 -9.44
N GLY A 288 -14.64 -16.93 -8.36
CA GLY A 288 -14.40 -18.32 -7.97
C GLY A 288 -13.42 -19.04 -8.90
N THR A 289 -12.40 -18.34 -9.44
CA THR A 289 -11.33 -18.94 -10.27
C THR A 289 -9.93 -18.77 -9.67
N LEU A 290 -9.82 -18.24 -8.46
CA LEU A 290 -8.59 -18.10 -7.69
C LEU A 290 -8.81 -18.59 -6.25
N ALA A 291 -7.98 -19.51 -5.78
CA ALA A 291 -8.12 -20.11 -4.46
C ALA A 291 -7.50 -19.28 -3.34
N VAL A 292 -6.36 -18.62 -3.59
CA VAL A 292 -5.63 -17.84 -2.59
C VAL A 292 -5.17 -16.51 -3.17
N VAL A 293 -5.51 -15.40 -2.52
CA VAL A 293 -5.05 -14.06 -2.89
C VAL A 293 -4.20 -13.44 -1.76
N PRO A 294 -2.94 -13.03 -2.02
CA PRO A 294 -2.05 -12.44 -1.00
C PRO A 294 -2.28 -10.94 -0.83
N THR A 295 -3.41 -10.62 -0.23
CA THR A 295 -3.88 -9.25 -0.03
C THR A 295 -3.99 -8.91 1.45
N GLY A 296 -4.39 -7.68 1.76
CA GLY A 296 -4.46 -7.17 3.12
C GLY A 296 -5.86 -7.16 3.71
N THR A 297 -5.95 -6.55 4.88
CA THR A 297 -7.19 -6.33 5.65
C THR A 297 -8.26 -5.58 4.85
N TRP A 298 -7.86 -4.65 3.96
CA TRP A 298 -8.75 -3.91 3.06
C TRP A 298 -9.58 -4.78 2.11
N PHE A 299 -9.18 -6.03 1.87
CA PHE A 299 -9.93 -6.94 0.99
C PHE A 299 -11.23 -7.46 1.63
N ARG A 300 -11.37 -7.35 2.96
CA ARG A 300 -12.54 -7.84 3.70
C ARG A 300 -13.87 -7.41 3.11
N ASN A 301 -13.97 -6.13 2.75
CA ASN A 301 -15.24 -5.58 2.29
C ASN A 301 -15.53 -5.99 0.85
N PHE A 302 -14.51 -6.07 -0.01
CA PHE A 302 -14.67 -6.69 -1.32
C PHE A 302 -15.14 -8.15 -1.18
N ALA A 303 -14.50 -8.96 -0.33
CA ALA A 303 -14.88 -10.35 -0.10
C ALA A 303 -16.35 -10.47 0.33
N ALA A 304 -16.84 -9.57 1.18
CA ALA A 304 -18.24 -9.51 1.62
C ALA A 304 -19.25 -9.17 0.51
N THR A 305 -18.80 -8.64 -0.64
CA THR A 305 -19.65 -8.40 -1.82
C THR A 305 -19.76 -9.58 -2.78
N THR A 306 -18.99 -10.64 -2.54
CA THR A 306 -18.94 -11.83 -3.39
C THR A 306 -19.74 -12.98 -2.79
N ASP A 307 -20.14 -13.95 -3.62
CA ASP A 307 -20.76 -15.18 -3.15
C ASP A 307 -19.74 -16.24 -2.68
N VAL A 308 -18.44 -15.92 -2.71
CA VAL A 308 -17.38 -16.84 -2.34
C VAL A 308 -17.34 -17.02 -0.83
N ASN A 309 -17.44 -18.28 -0.38
CA ASN A 309 -17.16 -18.66 0.99
C ASN A 309 -15.68 -18.40 1.30
N SER A 310 -15.38 -17.26 1.91
CA SER A 310 -14.02 -16.76 2.06
C SER A 310 -13.68 -16.39 3.49
N ARG A 311 -12.39 -16.44 3.80
CA ARG A 311 -11.84 -15.99 5.09
C ARG A 311 -10.41 -15.48 4.94
N ALA A 312 -10.03 -14.62 5.88
CA ALA A 312 -8.63 -14.28 6.10
C ALA A 312 -7.84 -15.50 6.61
N TRP A 313 -6.59 -15.60 6.21
CA TRP A 313 -5.66 -16.67 6.57
C TRP A 313 -4.23 -16.08 6.75
N PRO A 314 -3.34 -16.72 7.53
CA PRO A 314 -2.00 -16.19 7.79
C PRO A 314 -1.18 -15.97 6.50
N ALA A 315 -0.29 -14.97 6.53
CA ALA A 315 0.65 -14.71 5.44
C ALA A 315 1.55 -15.93 5.16
N PRO A 316 1.98 -16.13 3.91
CA PRO A 316 2.84 -17.25 3.57
C PRO A 316 4.25 -17.09 4.14
N GLN A 317 4.82 -18.19 4.63
CA GLN A 317 6.22 -18.28 5.03
C GLN A 317 7.02 -19.01 3.95
N PHE A 318 7.62 -18.24 3.06
CA PHE A 318 8.53 -18.70 2.02
C PHE A 318 9.98 -18.80 2.51
N GLY A 319 10.43 -17.98 3.46
CA GLY A 319 11.80 -18.03 3.99
C GLY A 319 11.95 -18.76 5.33
N ALA A 320 13.16 -18.68 5.90
CA ALA A 320 13.51 -19.40 7.14
C ALA A 320 12.80 -18.87 8.40
N GLN A 321 12.23 -17.68 8.32
CA GLN A 321 11.52 -17.01 9.41
C GLN A 321 10.22 -16.38 8.91
N PRO A 322 9.18 -16.26 9.73
CA PRO A 322 7.96 -15.58 9.35
C PRO A 322 8.19 -14.07 9.30
N ALA A 323 7.69 -13.42 8.24
CA ALA A 323 7.60 -11.98 8.15
C ALA A 323 6.46 -11.61 7.19
N THR A 324 5.78 -10.50 7.45
CA THR A 324 4.79 -9.95 6.53
C THR A 324 4.92 -8.44 6.51
N TRP A 325 4.35 -7.81 5.50
CA TRP A 325 4.29 -6.36 5.44
C TRP A 325 3.14 -5.84 6.29
N PHE A 326 3.43 -4.80 7.05
CA PHE A 326 2.46 -3.96 7.72
C PHE A 326 2.69 -2.51 7.33
N GLY A 327 1.61 -1.74 7.31
CA GLY A 327 1.65 -0.29 7.25
C GLY A 327 0.59 0.29 8.17
N ALA A 328 0.44 1.61 8.09
CA ALA A 328 -0.55 2.36 8.82
C ALA A 328 -0.98 3.55 7.97
N HIS A 329 -2.26 3.89 8.04
CA HIS A 329 -2.75 5.20 7.68
C HIS A 329 -2.45 6.20 8.79
N THR A 330 -1.87 7.34 8.43
CA THR A 330 -1.36 8.30 9.43
C THR A 330 -1.92 9.68 9.18
N TRP A 331 -2.57 10.25 10.18
CA TRP A 331 -2.95 11.66 10.19
C TRP A 331 -1.69 12.52 10.30
N MET A 332 -1.54 13.45 9.36
CA MET A 332 -0.42 14.37 9.28
C MET A 332 -0.93 15.81 9.30
N VAL A 333 -0.19 16.67 9.99
CA VAL A 333 -0.47 18.11 10.08
C VAL A 333 0.70 18.86 9.47
N PRO A 334 0.50 19.85 8.57
CA PRO A 334 1.58 20.61 8.01
C PRO A 334 2.19 21.56 9.05
N VAL A 335 3.50 21.77 9.02
CA VAL A 335 4.25 22.56 10.01
C VAL A 335 3.68 23.96 10.25
N GLY A 336 3.13 24.58 9.20
CA GLY A 336 2.59 25.94 9.23
C GLY A 336 1.15 26.09 9.74
N LEU A 337 0.43 24.99 10.05
CA LEU A 337 -0.93 25.09 10.61
C LEU A 337 -0.87 25.54 12.07
N GLU A 338 -1.59 26.60 12.43
CA GLU A 338 -1.65 27.16 13.78
C GLU A 338 -3.04 27.72 14.12
N GLY A 339 -3.23 28.14 15.37
CA GLY A 339 -4.43 28.83 15.84
C GLY A 339 -5.69 27.95 15.81
N ASP A 340 -6.84 28.58 15.57
CA ASP A 340 -8.15 27.91 15.62
C ASP A 340 -8.25 26.72 14.65
N LYS A 341 -7.62 26.82 13.48
CA LYS A 341 -7.58 25.69 12.52
C LYS A 341 -6.80 24.49 13.04
N LEU A 342 -5.67 24.73 13.71
CA LEU A 342 -4.92 23.65 14.34
C LEU A 342 -5.77 22.99 15.43
N ALA A 343 -6.40 23.78 16.30
CA ALA A 343 -7.29 23.25 17.33
C ALA A 343 -8.44 22.42 16.72
N ALA A 344 -9.03 22.85 15.60
CA ALA A 344 -10.07 22.12 14.89
C ALA A 344 -9.58 20.77 14.34
N VAL A 345 -8.40 20.75 13.72
CA VAL A 345 -7.76 19.52 13.22
C VAL A 345 -7.43 18.59 14.39
N GLU A 346 -6.96 19.14 15.50
CA GLU A 346 -6.71 18.37 16.71
C GLU A 346 -8.02 17.76 17.24
N THR A 347 -9.12 18.51 17.32
CA THR A 347 -10.44 17.97 17.69
C THR A 347 -10.90 16.86 16.75
N LEU A 348 -10.74 17.04 15.42
CA LEU A 348 -11.10 16.03 14.42
C LEU A 348 -10.36 14.72 14.66
N ILE A 349 -9.02 14.78 14.73
CA ILE A 349 -8.23 13.57 14.90
C ILE A 349 -8.64 12.91 16.25
N GLN A 350 -9.09 13.70 17.26
CA GLN A 350 -9.34 13.20 18.63
C GLN A 350 -10.60 12.38 18.63
N TRP A 351 -11.62 12.99 18.06
CA TRP A 351 -12.91 12.40 17.92
C TRP A 351 -12.80 11.09 17.12
N VAL A 352 -12.01 11.07 16.03
CA VAL A 352 -11.78 9.82 15.27
C VAL A 352 -11.07 8.77 16.13
N SER A 353 -10.05 9.16 16.92
CA SER A 353 -9.34 8.26 17.85
C SER A 353 -10.27 7.67 18.93
N GLU A 354 -11.16 8.49 19.49
CA GLU A 354 -12.16 8.08 20.49
C GLU A 354 -13.26 7.19 19.90
N ASN A 355 -13.47 7.24 18.58
CA ASN A 355 -14.48 6.47 17.85
C ASN A 355 -13.88 5.38 16.94
N GLN A 356 -12.66 4.91 17.21
CA GLN A 356 -11.97 3.92 16.36
C GLN A 356 -12.67 2.56 16.23
N VAL A 357 -13.59 2.21 17.13
CA VAL A 357 -14.44 1.01 16.95
C VAL A 357 -15.28 1.13 15.67
N ALA A 358 -15.77 2.32 15.33
CA ALA A 358 -16.46 2.55 14.07
C ALA A 358 -15.51 2.39 12.88
N TRP A 359 -14.25 2.83 13.04
CA TRP A 359 -13.21 2.63 12.01
C TRP A 359 -12.95 1.15 11.72
N ALA A 360 -13.02 0.26 12.72
CA ALA A 360 -12.85 -1.18 12.52
C ALA A 360 -13.86 -1.78 11.51
N ALA A 361 -15.00 -1.12 11.27
CA ALA A 361 -15.95 -1.54 10.24
C ALA A 361 -15.39 -1.47 8.81
N SER A 362 -14.37 -0.63 8.59
CA SER A 362 -13.57 -0.61 7.35
C SER A 362 -12.82 -1.92 7.11
N GLY A 363 -12.68 -2.77 8.14
CA GLY A 363 -11.85 -3.98 8.09
C GLY A 363 -10.39 -3.73 8.45
N GLN A 364 -9.97 -2.47 8.62
CA GLN A 364 -8.66 -2.13 9.15
C GLN A 364 -8.58 -2.39 10.65
N VAL A 365 -7.37 -2.66 11.15
CA VAL A 365 -7.14 -2.88 12.58
C VAL A 365 -6.91 -1.52 13.24
N PRO A 366 -7.76 -1.08 14.19
CA PRO A 366 -7.54 0.17 14.91
C PRO A 366 -6.11 0.34 15.43
N ALA A 367 -5.61 1.58 15.45
CA ALA A 367 -4.31 1.86 16.04
C ALA A 367 -4.33 1.67 17.57
N ARG A 368 -5.49 1.88 18.20
CA ARG A 368 -5.73 1.65 19.62
C ARG A 368 -5.85 0.17 19.94
N LEU A 369 -5.12 -0.26 20.96
CA LEU A 369 -5.20 -1.61 21.49
C LEU A 369 -6.52 -1.86 22.25
N SER A 370 -7.14 -0.80 22.78
CA SER A 370 -8.41 -0.86 23.51
C SER A 370 -9.67 -0.84 22.63
N ALA A 371 -9.53 -0.59 21.33
CA ALA A 371 -10.64 -0.47 20.37
C ALA A 371 -11.05 -1.83 19.76
#